data_AF-A0AAU6E1J6-F1
#
_entry.id   AF-A0AAU6E1J6-F1
#
_cell.length_a   1.000
_cell.length_b   1.000
_cell.length_c   1.000
_cell.angle_alpha   90.00
_cell.angle_beta   90.00
_cell.angle_gamma   90.00
#
_symmetry.space_group_name_H-M   'P 1'
#
loop_
_entity.id
_entity.type
_entity.pdbx_description
1 polymer ?
#
loop_
_entity_poly.entity_id
_entity_poly.type
_entity_poly.pdbx_seq_one_letter_code
_entity_poly.pdbx_strand_id
1 'polypeptide(L)'
;MARRHVIVPGCVLAITALALTAAPAVATHVLTAAPAVATRPAARASGVPGADLAGKPPPGMLEAIARDIGLTEEEAQTRLLNEARLTPIETSLRRRIGDHFGGSWFVPPRAQTLIVATTDPADVSQIAALGAQPQVVSRSLADLKEVKEKLSQNLPILAKLSSVRYVGVRVNKVVILTENPKAAQAAVKTAKVDPDAVQVIASTERPRLLRAHRKAHTETDLVGGQAYYVGATTRCSVGFSVTKDTQKGFISAGHCGTPGSATVGYNRRPQGTVQASTFPGQDFSWVKVNDDWNPRPLVGNDSGGTVHVYGAKKAIPGASACLSGSGAVINWRCGTIQQHDADITYPQGVVKHLIRTSACGIPGNSGGSLISINQAQGVISGGSGDCDLAGFTYIQPIHEILSAYDLTLMVNDVEPIATAGTCQAYRTIINGTLKSPQFAYQPRNRYYHTAVNADHYGCLESNPGSDFDLYLQKQSGSDWVTVASAESSNPFEELRYKGTPGDYRYLVLASSGTGPYTLGYTEVKQSGSGGGSPP
;
A
#
# COMPACT_ATOMS: atom_id res chain seq x y z
N MET A 1 3.55 -17.95 -70.21
CA MET A 1 4.67 -17.00 -70.37
C MET A 1 5.32 -16.77 -69.02
N ALA A 2 6.65 -16.88 -69.01
CA ALA A 2 7.67 -16.53 -68.02
C ALA A 2 7.34 -16.34 -66.51
N ARG A 3 8.01 -17.19 -65.72
CA ARG A 3 8.36 -17.07 -64.30
C ARG A 3 9.12 -15.78 -63.98
N ARG A 4 9.04 -15.31 -62.73
CA ARG A 4 10.20 -14.99 -61.86
C ARG A 4 9.77 -14.65 -60.43
N HIS A 5 10.03 -15.56 -59.49
CA HIS A 5 10.23 -15.27 -58.08
C HIS A 5 11.73 -15.24 -57.81
N VAL A 6 12.21 -14.21 -57.11
CA VAL A 6 13.62 -14.05 -56.70
C VAL A 6 13.74 -14.46 -55.23
N ILE A 7 14.65 -15.40 -54.97
CA ILE A 7 15.14 -15.84 -53.66
C ILE A 7 16.45 -15.07 -53.40
N VAL A 8 16.63 -14.56 -52.19
CA VAL A 8 17.91 -14.01 -51.69
C VAL A 8 18.40 -14.92 -50.54
N PRO A 9 19.69 -15.30 -50.50
CA PRO A 9 20.19 -16.36 -49.62
C PRO A 9 20.63 -15.85 -48.24
N GLY A 10 20.57 -16.75 -47.26
CA GLY A 10 21.08 -16.56 -45.90
C GLY A 10 22.61 -16.66 -45.82
N CYS A 11 23.15 -15.99 -44.80
CA CYS A 11 24.56 -16.04 -44.43
C CYS A 11 24.70 -16.85 -43.12
N VAL A 12 25.44 -17.96 -43.19
CA VAL A 12 25.83 -18.82 -42.07
C VAL A 12 27.24 -18.37 -41.64
N LEU A 13 27.42 -18.06 -40.35
CA LEU A 13 28.75 -17.84 -39.76
C LEU A 13 29.17 -19.09 -38.99
N ALA A 14 30.34 -19.60 -39.38
CA ALA A 14 30.95 -20.85 -38.93
C ALA A 14 31.61 -20.72 -37.55
N ILE A 15 31.49 -21.78 -36.75
CA ILE A 15 32.19 -22.00 -35.49
C ILE A 15 33.49 -22.75 -35.79
N THR A 16 34.64 -22.15 -35.48
CA THR A 16 35.96 -22.78 -35.58
C THR A 16 36.24 -23.61 -34.31
N ALA A 17 36.46 -24.91 -34.50
CA ALA A 17 36.90 -25.84 -33.47
C ALA A 17 38.42 -25.75 -33.28
N LEU A 18 38.88 -25.71 -32.02
CA LEU A 18 40.30 -25.77 -31.66
C LEU A 18 40.67 -27.22 -31.30
N ALA A 19 41.59 -27.80 -32.07
CA ALA A 19 42.08 -29.17 -31.90
C ALA A 19 43.19 -29.27 -30.85
N LEU A 20 43.13 -30.33 -30.03
CA LEU A 20 44.22 -30.78 -29.15
C LEU A 20 45.39 -31.34 -29.99
N THR A 21 46.62 -31.02 -29.58
CA THR A 21 47.81 -31.79 -29.94
C THR A 21 48.51 -32.26 -28.68
N ALA A 22 48.98 -33.51 -28.72
CA ALA A 22 49.63 -34.23 -27.64
C ALA A 22 51.11 -34.50 -27.96
N ALA A 23 51.96 -34.52 -26.93
CA ALA A 23 53.20 -35.32 -26.72
C ALA A 23 54.25 -34.53 -25.89
N PRO A 24 55.29 -35.17 -25.30
CA PRO A 24 55.34 -36.45 -24.61
C PRO A 24 55.92 -36.32 -23.17
N ALA A 25 55.89 -37.43 -22.41
CA ALA A 25 56.37 -37.55 -21.05
C ALA A 25 57.90 -37.73 -20.95
N VAL A 26 58.52 -37.12 -19.93
CA VAL A 26 59.81 -37.53 -19.37
C VAL A 26 59.67 -37.62 -17.85
N ALA A 27 60.04 -38.79 -17.32
CA ALA A 27 59.95 -39.15 -15.90
C ALA A 27 61.14 -38.61 -15.10
N THR A 28 60.87 -38.09 -13.89
CA THR A 28 61.89 -37.93 -12.84
C THR A 28 61.27 -38.10 -11.46
N HIS A 29 62.11 -38.54 -10.53
CA HIS A 29 61.81 -39.36 -9.37
C HIS A 29 60.88 -38.80 -8.28
N VAL A 30 60.20 -39.78 -7.67
CA VAL A 30 59.32 -39.74 -6.51
C VAL A 30 60.00 -39.18 -5.25
N LEU A 31 59.39 -38.15 -4.67
CA LEU A 31 59.36 -37.95 -3.21
C LEU A 31 57.88 -37.88 -2.80
N THR A 32 57.44 -38.84 -2.01
CA THR A 32 56.04 -39.01 -1.59
C THR A 32 55.61 -37.94 -0.60
N ALA A 33 54.74 -37.03 -1.05
CA ALA A 33 53.80 -36.31 -0.19
C ALA A 33 52.42 -36.44 -0.82
N ALA A 34 51.52 -37.17 -0.17
CA ALA A 34 50.16 -37.39 -0.65
C ALA A 34 49.39 -36.06 -0.73
N PRO A 35 48.68 -35.75 -1.84
CA PRO A 35 47.68 -34.70 -1.81
C PRO A 35 46.45 -35.25 -1.10
N ALA A 36 46.06 -34.65 0.01
CA ALA A 36 44.74 -34.86 0.59
C ALA A 36 43.70 -34.38 -0.43
N VAL A 37 43.05 -35.32 -1.13
CA VAL A 37 41.84 -35.05 -1.90
C VAL A 37 40.75 -34.72 -0.89
N ALA A 38 40.54 -33.43 -0.63
CA ALA A 38 39.37 -32.96 0.07
C ALA A 38 38.17 -33.11 -0.87
N THR A 39 37.44 -34.22 -0.73
CA THR A 39 36.09 -34.36 -1.25
C THR A 39 35.23 -33.25 -0.64
N ARG A 40 34.97 -32.19 -1.41
CA ARG A 40 33.96 -31.18 -1.04
C ARG A 40 32.62 -31.90 -0.91
N PRO A 41 31.97 -31.92 0.27
CA PRO A 41 30.61 -32.40 0.34
C PRO A 41 29.75 -31.47 -0.52
N ALA A 42 28.88 -32.07 -1.35
CA ALA A 42 27.85 -31.34 -2.06
C ALA A 42 27.09 -30.48 -1.04
N ALA A 43 27.16 -29.16 -1.20
CA ALA A 43 26.38 -28.24 -0.41
C ALA A 43 24.91 -28.61 -0.62
N ARG A 44 24.29 -29.20 0.40
CA ARG A 44 22.83 -29.23 0.50
C ARG A 44 22.39 -27.77 0.35
N ALA A 45 21.51 -27.52 -0.61
CA ALA A 45 20.76 -26.27 -0.65
C ALA A 45 19.96 -26.22 0.66
N SER A 46 20.53 -25.57 1.68
CA SER A 46 19.81 -25.21 2.88
C SER A 46 18.72 -24.25 2.45
N GLY A 47 17.47 -24.73 2.44
CA GLY A 47 16.31 -23.89 2.26
C GLY A 47 16.40 -22.72 3.22
N VAL A 48 16.24 -21.51 2.70
CA VAL A 48 16.23 -20.27 3.48
C VAL A 48 15.10 -20.40 4.52
N PRO A 49 15.40 -20.47 5.83
CA PRO A 49 14.39 -20.31 6.86
C PRO A 49 14.14 -18.81 6.97
N GLY A 50 13.18 -18.31 6.18
CA GLY A 50 12.93 -16.86 6.07
C GLY A 50 11.52 -16.51 5.61
N ALA A 51 10.53 -17.37 5.88
CA ALA A 51 9.15 -17.16 5.44
C ALA A 51 8.19 -16.69 6.54
N ASP A 52 8.59 -16.59 7.81
CA ASP A 52 7.63 -16.55 8.93
C ASP A 52 7.76 -15.39 9.94
N LEU A 53 8.30 -14.22 9.54
CA LEU A 53 8.32 -13.02 10.38
C LEU A 53 7.81 -11.74 9.71
N ALA A 54 6.87 -11.90 8.77
CA ALA A 54 5.98 -10.82 8.36
C ALA A 54 4.66 -10.98 9.11
N GLY A 55 4.14 -9.94 9.76
CA GLY A 55 2.74 -9.98 10.20
C GLY A 55 1.86 -10.47 9.05
N LYS A 56 1.09 -11.55 9.27
CA LYS A 56 0.29 -12.16 8.20
C LYS A 56 -0.55 -11.05 7.53
N PRO A 57 -0.55 -10.96 6.18
CA PRO A 57 -1.44 -10.07 5.46
C PRO A 57 -2.88 -10.19 5.99
N PRO A 58 -3.70 -9.13 5.91
CA PRO A 58 -5.10 -9.23 6.30
C PRO A 58 -5.75 -10.46 5.66
N PRO A 59 -6.57 -11.23 6.40
CA PRO A 59 -7.15 -12.46 5.88
C PRO A 59 -7.80 -12.24 4.51
N GLY A 60 -7.60 -13.14 3.55
CA GLY A 60 -8.17 -13.03 2.21
C GLY A 60 -7.49 -12.01 1.28
N MET A 61 -6.62 -11.12 1.78
CA MET A 61 -5.92 -10.15 0.93
C MET A 61 -4.83 -10.82 0.10
N LEU A 62 -4.08 -11.77 0.69
CA LEU A 62 -3.00 -12.46 0.01
C LEU A 62 -3.52 -13.26 -1.19
N GLU A 63 -4.57 -14.04 -0.96
CA GLU A 63 -5.22 -14.89 -1.94
C GLU A 63 -5.85 -14.05 -3.05
N ALA A 64 -6.48 -12.92 -2.71
CA ALA A 64 -7.06 -12.01 -3.69
C ALA A 64 -6.00 -11.30 -4.54
N ILE A 65 -4.87 -10.89 -3.95
CA ILE A 65 -3.73 -10.33 -4.67
C ILE A 65 -3.13 -11.37 -5.63
N ALA A 66 -2.90 -12.60 -5.15
CA ALA A 66 -2.40 -13.69 -5.97
C ALA A 66 -3.33 -13.92 -7.18
N ARG A 67 -4.63 -14.06 -6.94
CA ARG A 67 -5.64 -14.26 -7.99
C ARG A 67 -5.70 -13.11 -9.00
N ASP A 68 -5.85 -11.88 -8.52
CA ASP A 68 -6.20 -10.75 -9.40
C ASP A 68 -4.99 -10.10 -10.07
N ILE A 69 -3.81 -10.15 -9.46
CA ILE A 69 -2.56 -9.64 -10.08
C ILE A 69 -1.88 -10.73 -10.93
N GLY A 70 -2.24 -12.00 -10.75
CA GLY A 70 -1.66 -13.12 -11.47
C GLY A 70 -0.31 -13.54 -10.90
N LEU A 71 -0.21 -13.64 -9.57
CA LEU A 71 0.98 -14.04 -8.82
C LEU A 71 0.75 -15.37 -8.11
N THR A 72 1.83 -16.06 -7.75
CA THR A 72 1.71 -17.11 -6.71
C THR A 72 1.48 -16.47 -5.34
N GLU A 73 1.00 -17.23 -4.35
CA GLU A 73 0.84 -16.73 -2.97
C GLU A 73 2.18 -16.26 -2.39
N GLU A 74 3.27 -16.97 -2.65
CA GLU A 74 4.63 -16.58 -2.22
C GLU A 74 5.08 -15.25 -2.86
N GLU A 75 4.80 -15.05 -4.14
CA GLU A 75 5.09 -13.80 -4.84
C GLU A 75 4.20 -12.65 -4.33
N ALA A 76 2.94 -12.91 -4.00
CA ALA A 76 2.03 -11.95 -3.40
C ALA A 76 2.49 -11.55 -1.99
N GLN A 77 2.98 -12.49 -1.19
CA GLN A 77 3.54 -12.21 0.13
C GLN A 77 4.82 -11.38 0.01
N THR A 78 5.73 -11.79 -0.87
CA THR A 78 6.96 -11.04 -1.19
C THR A 78 6.65 -9.62 -1.64
N ARG A 79 5.61 -9.46 -2.45
CA ARG A 79 5.16 -8.16 -2.94
C ARG A 79 4.67 -7.26 -1.81
N LEU A 80 3.79 -7.76 -0.94
CA LEU A 80 3.29 -7.00 0.21
C LEU A 80 4.43 -6.58 1.15
N LEU A 81 5.40 -7.46 1.38
CA LEU A 81 6.61 -7.17 2.15
C LEU A 81 7.45 -6.05 1.52
N ASN A 82 7.68 -6.11 0.22
CA ASN A 82 8.41 -5.07 -0.49
C ASN A 82 7.68 -3.72 -0.45
N GLU A 83 6.36 -3.71 -0.65
CA GLU A 83 5.55 -2.50 -0.56
C GLU A 83 5.62 -1.87 0.84
N ALA A 84 5.47 -2.67 1.90
CA ALA A 84 5.59 -2.21 3.28
C ALA A 84 6.98 -1.65 3.59
N ARG A 85 8.05 -2.35 3.15
CA ARG A 85 9.45 -1.97 3.36
C ARG A 85 9.84 -0.68 2.64
N LEU A 86 9.44 -0.53 1.38
CA LEU A 86 9.93 0.54 0.50
C LEU A 86 9.09 1.83 0.60
N THR A 87 7.87 1.76 1.12
CA THR A 87 7.00 2.95 1.25
C THR A 87 7.56 4.03 2.19
N PRO A 88 8.11 3.71 3.38
CA PRO A 88 8.79 4.70 4.24
C PRO A 88 10.03 5.30 3.59
N ILE A 89 10.80 4.51 2.82
CA ILE A 89 11.96 4.97 2.06
C ILE A 89 11.54 6.03 1.05
N GLU A 90 10.47 5.79 0.29
CA GLU A 90 9.92 6.76 -0.65
C GLU A 90 9.50 8.06 0.05
N THR A 91 8.83 7.94 1.21
CA THR A 91 8.39 9.11 1.99
C THR A 91 9.58 9.96 2.46
N SER A 92 10.67 9.30 2.88
CA SER A 92 11.92 9.96 3.26
C SER A 92 12.58 10.64 2.07
N LEU A 93 12.71 9.93 0.94
CA LEU A 93 13.32 10.45 -0.28
C LEU A 93 12.56 11.65 -0.84
N ARG A 94 11.23 11.57 -0.93
CA ARG A 94 10.37 12.68 -1.38
C ARG A 94 10.61 13.94 -0.54
N ARG A 95 10.76 13.80 0.77
CA ARG A 95 11.01 14.94 1.67
C ARG A 95 12.41 15.51 1.48
N ARG A 96 13.42 14.66 1.29
CA ARG A 96 14.83 15.07 1.18
C ARG A 96 15.14 15.75 -0.15
N ILE A 97 14.62 15.22 -1.26
CA ILE A 97 14.89 15.79 -2.60
C ILE A 97 13.89 16.89 -2.98
N GLY A 98 12.84 17.08 -2.18
CA GLY A 98 11.95 18.24 -2.24
C GLY A 98 11.39 18.48 -3.65
N ASP A 99 11.61 19.69 -4.15
CA ASP A 99 11.08 20.15 -5.44
C ASP A 99 11.69 19.40 -6.64
N HIS A 100 12.80 18.70 -6.46
CA HIS A 100 13.39 17.86 -7.51
C HIS A 100 12.62 16.55 -7.73
N PHE A 101 11.70 16.18 -6.83
CA PHE A 101 10.98 14.91 -6.89
C PHE A 101 10.09 14.81 -8.15
N GLY A 102 10.49 13.96 -9.10
CA GLY A 102 9.79 13.70 -10.37
C GLY A 102 8.68 12.64 -10.30
N GLY A 103 8.49 12.01 -9.14
CA GLY A 103 7.55 10.90 -8.93
C GLY A 103 8.24 9.62 -8.50
N SER A 104 7.45 8.60 -8.17
CA SER A 104 7.95 7.28 -7.76
C SER A 104 7.01 6.17 -8.20
N TRP A 105 7.54 4.97 -8.40
CA TRP A 105 6.72 3.79 -8.71
C TRP A 105 7.40 2.47 -8.37
N PHE A 106 6.59 1.46 -8.06
CA PHE A 106 7.04 0.07 -7.95
C PHE A 106 7.13 -0.60 -9.32
N VAL A 107 8.19 -1.36 -9.53
CA VAL A 107 8.35 -2.22 -10.71
C VAL A 107 7.60 -3.55 -10.49
N PRO A 108 6.70 -3.97 -11.40
CA PRO A 108 6.03 -5.25 -11.32
C PRO A 108 7.00 -6.42 -11.57
N PRO A 109 6.64 -7.66 -11.24
CA PRO A 109 5.40 -8.05 -10.55
C PRO A 109 5.50 -7.93 -9.02
N ARG A 110 6.70 -8.08 -8.43
CA ARG A 110 6.88 -8.26 -6.97
C ARG A 110 7.16 -6.99 -6.17
N ALA A 111 7.08 -5.81 -6.79
CA ALA A 111 7.42 -4.52 -6.15
C ALA A 111 8.84 -4.45 -5.55
N GLN A 112 9.76 -5.33 -5.94
CA GLN A 112 11.10 -5.43 -5.37
C GLN A 112 11.98 -4.20 -5.64
N THR A 113 11.67 -3.46 -6.71
CA THR A 113 12.37 -2.25 -7.12
C THR A 113 11.43 -1.06 -7.00
N LEU A 114 11.82 -0.09 -6.18
CA LEU A 114 11.23 1.24 -6.14
C LEU A 114 12.06 2.16 -7.04
N ILE A 115 11.44 2.72 -8.09
CA ILE A 115 12.04 3.83 -8.83
C ILE A 115 11.66 5.14 -8.15
N VAL A 116 12.63 6.03 -7.94
CA VAL A 116 12.41 7.42 -7.56
C VAL A 116 12.99 8.32 -8.63
N ALA A 117 12.11 9.09 -9.27
CA ALA A 117 12.50 10.03 -10.30
C ALA A 117 12.92 11.36 -9.67
N THR A 118 13.98 11.97 -10.21
CA THR A 118 14.50 13.28 -9.79
C THR A 118 14.82 14.15 -11.01
N THR A 119 14.67 15.46 -10.91
CA THR A 119 15.16 16.42 -11.92
C THR A 119 16.65 16.77 -11.76
N ASP A 120 17.26 16.45 -10.62
CA ASP A 120 18.64 16.79 -10.32
C ASP A 120 19.53 15.54 -10.27
N PRO A 121 20.52 15.41 -11.18
CA PRO A 121 21.51 14.34 -11.13
C PRO A 121 22.27 14.23 -9.79
N ALA A 122 22.35 15.31 -9.00
CA ALA A 122 23.00 15.29 -7.69
C ALA A 122 22.27 14.38 -6.67
N ASP A 123 20.97 14.15 -6.83
CA ASP A 123 20.17 13.32 -5.92
C ASP A 123 20.42 11.81 -6.11
N VAL A 124 21.05 11.40 -7.23
CA VAL A 124 21.22 9.99 -7.63
C VAL A 124 21.91 9.17 -6.53
N SER A 125 22.97 9.71 -5.93
CA SER A 125 23.74 9.03 -4.89
C SER A 125 22.91 8.81 -3.63
N GLN A 126 22.14 9.81 -3.20
CA GLN A 126 21.29 9.74 -2.02
C GLN A 126 20.10 8.78 -2.23
N ILE A 127 19.50 8.78 -3.42
CA ILE A 127 18.42 7.85 -3.77
C ILE A 127 18.92 6.40 -3.73
N ALA A 128 20.06 6.12 -4.35
CA ALA A 128 20.68 4.80 -4.37
C ALA A 128 21.08 4.34 -2.96
N ALA A 129 21.64 5.24 -2.13
CA ALA A 129 22.05 4.94 -0.76
C ALA A 129 20.89 4.52 0.15
N LEU A 130 19.66 4.97 -0.13
CA LEU A 130 18.46 4.58 0.61
C LEU A 130 17.74 3.36 0.00
N GLY A 131 18.33 2.71 -1.00
CA GLY A 131 17.83 1.44 -1.55
C GLY A 131 16.75 1.59 -2.63
N ALA A 132 16.55 2.79 -3.17
CA ALA A 132 15.71 3.02 -4.34
C ALA A 132 16.58 3.15 -5.60
N GLN A 133 16.03 2.86 -6.77
CA GLN A 133 16.70 3.08 -8.05
C GLN A 133 16.40 4.51 -8.55
N PRO A 134 17.42 5.37 -8.71
CA PRO A 134 17.21 6.72 -9.22
C PRO A 134 16.89 6.70 -10.71
N GLN A 135 16.05 7.64 -11.14
CA GLN A 135 15.83 7.95 -12.54
C GLN A 135 15.83 9.47 -12.75
N VAL A 136 16.82 9.99 -13.49
CA VAL A 136 16.82 11.42 -13.84
C VAL A 136 15.75 11.67 -14.90
N VAL A 137 14.91 12.67 -14.68
CA VAL A 137 13.81 13.07 -15.56
C VAL A 137 13.83 14.58 -15.78
N SER A 138 13.08 15.07 -16.77
CA SER A 138 13.12 16.49 -17.14
C SER A 138 12.18 17.37 -16.34
N ARG A 139 11.17 16.80 -15.65
CA ARG A 139 10.12 17.56 -14.96
C ARG A 139 9.87 17.01 -13.56
N SER A 140 9.67 17.90 -12.60
CA SER A 140 9.24 17.52 -11.26
C SER A 140 7.78 17.06 -11.29
N LEU A 141 7.35 16.38 -10.22
CA LEU A 141 5.93 16.03 -10.03
C LEU A 141 5.07 17.30 -9.90
N ALA A 142 5.62 18.37 -9.30
CA ALA A 142 4.94 19.66 -9.17
C ALA A 142 4.70 20.28 -10.56
N ASP A 143 5.71 20.28 -11.43
CA ASP A 143 5.59 20.80 -12.80
C ASP A 143 4.51 20.04 -13.59
N LEU A 144 4.50 18.70 -13.49
CA LEU A 144 3.50 17.88 -14.19
C LEU A 144 2.07 18.17 -13.72
N LYS A 145 1.89 18.42 -12.42
CA LYS A 145 0.58 18.82 -11.87
C LYS A 145 0.15 20.20 -12.38
N GLU A 146 1.08 21.15 -12.43
CA GLU A 146 0.82 22.49 -12.94
C GLU A 146 0.46 22.47 -14.44
N VAL A 147 1.18 21.68 -15.24
CA VAL A 147 0.86 21.47 -16.67
C VAL A 147 -0.55 20.91 -16.83
N LYS A 148 -0.93 19.90 -16.03
CA LYS A 148 -2.28 19.32 -16.08
C LYS A 148 -3.34 20.36 -15.74
N GLU A 149 -3.11 21.18 -14.72
CA GLU A 149 -4.07 22.21 -14.32
C GLU A 149 -4.20 23.32 -15.38
N LYS A 150 -3.09 23.79 -15.95
CA LYS A 150 -3.10 24.74 -17.08
C LYS A 150 -3.83 24.18 -18.31
N LEU A 151 -3.64 22.89 -18.64
CA LEU A 151 -4.41 22.22 -19.69
C LEU A 151 -5.91 22.26 -19.40
N SER A 152 -6.31 21.92 -18.17
CA SER A 152 -7.72 21.94 -17.74
C SER A 152 -8.34 23.35 -17.79
N GLN A 153 -7.58 24.39 -17.42
CA GLN A 153 -8.04 25.78 -17.42
C GLN A 153 -8.10 26.39 -18.83
N ASN A 154 -7.06 26.19 -19.63
CA ASN A 154 -6.91 26.84 -20.93
C ASN A 154 -7.66 26.09 -22.05
N LEU A 155 -7.98 24.81 -21.86
CA LEU A 155 -8.68 24.00 -22.85
C LEU A 155 -9.89 23.24 -22.29
N PRO A 156 -10.99 23.93 -21.95
CA PRO A 156 -12.25 23.27 -21.56
C PRO A 156 -12.75 22.25 -22.59
N ILE A 157 -12.41 22.44 -23.88
CA ILE A 157 -12.74 21.51 -24.97
C ILE A 157 -12.16 20.10 -24.75
N LEU A 158 -11.08 19.95 -23.97
CA LEU A 158 -10.49 18.65 -23.63
C LEU A 158 -11.47 17.75 -22.87
N ALA A 159 -12.42 18.30 -22.12
CA ALA A 159 -13.45 17.49 -21.47
C ALA A 159 -14.29 16.70 -22.50
N LYS A 160 -14.50 17.26 -23.70
CA LYS A 160 -15.22 16.59 -24.80
C LYS A 160 -14.33 15.68 -25.64
N LEU A 161 -13.04 16.01 -25.74
CA LEU A 161 -12.08 15.28 -26.56
C LEU A 161 -11.39 14.13 -25.82
N SER A 162 -11.41 14.13 -24.48
CA SER A 162 -10.68 13.16 -23.67
C SER A 162 -11.52 12.70 -22.49
N SER A 163 -11.61 11.38 -22.36
CA SER A 163 -12.32 10.70 -21.28
C SER A 163 -11.50 10.62 -20.00
N VAL A 164 -10.17 10.57 -20.11
CA VAL A 164 -9.24 10.44 -18.98
C VAL A 164 -7.98 11.26 -19.24
N ARG A 165 -7.53 12.02 -18.25
CA ARG A 165 -6.26 12.76 -18.24
C ARG A 165 -5.55 12.46 -16.93
N TYR A 166 -4.23 12.24 -16.94
CA TYR A 166 -3.52 11.94 -15.68
C TYR A 166 -2.06 12.38 -15.71
N VAL A 167 -1.45 12.51 -14.52
CA VAL A 167 -0.01 12.69 -14.38
C VAL A 167 0.70 11.33 -14.52
N GLY A 168 1.47 11.16 -15.58
CA GLY A 168 2.20 9.93 -15.89
C GLY A 168 3.63 9.96 -15.37
N VAL A 169 3.85 9.60 -14.11
CA VAL A 169 5.20 9.64 -13.49
C VAL A 169 6.23 8.76 -14.21
N ARG A 170 5.81 7.60 -14.75
CA ARG A 170 6.68 6.67 -15.49
C ARG A 170 7.18 7.24 -16.82
N VAL A 171 6.33 8.04 -17.48
CA VAL A 171 6.63 8.67 -18.78
C VAL A 171 7.07 10.13 -18.62
N ASN A 172 7.07 10.65 -17.39
CA ASN A 172 7.35 12.04 -17.02
C ASN A 172 6.58 13.09 -17.86
N LYS A 173 5.29 12.82 -18.10
CA LYS A 173 4.38 13.64 -18.93
C LYS A 173 2.95 13.62 -18.38
N VAL A 174 2.16 14.63 -18.75
CA VAL A 174 0.69 14.59 -18.63
C VAL A 174 0.13 13.79 -19.78
N VAL A 175 -0.61 12.72 -19.48
CA VAL A 175 -1.18 11.83 -20.49
C VAL A 175 -2.66 12.17 -20.72
N ILE A 176 -3.04 12.24 -21.99
CA ILE A 176 -4.42 12.43 -22.46
C ILE A 176 -4.85 11.15 -23.18
N LEU A 177 -5.86 10.48 -22.63
CA LEU A 177 -6.50 9.33 -23.26
C LEU A 177 -7.73 9.79 -24.06
N THR A 178 -7.80 9.37 -25.33
CA THR A 178 -8.82 9.83 -26.27
C THR A 178 -9.05 8.83 -27.39
N GLU A 179 -10.29 8.79 -27.89
CA GLU A 179 -10.63 8.07 -29.13
C GLU A 179 -10.18 8.84 -30.39
N ASN A 180 -9.86 10.13 -30.28
CA ASN A 180 -9.42 10.97 -31.40
C ASN A 180 -8.09 11.71 -31.09
N PRO A 181 -6.95 11.01 -31.19
CA PRO A 181 -5.63 11.58 -30.88
C PRO A 181 -5.29 12.81 -31.72
N LYS A 182 -5.67 12.85 -33.00
CA LYS A 182 -5.36 13.98 -33.90
C LYS A 182 -6.03 15.26 -33.43
N ALA A 183 -7.30 15.20 -33.07
CA ALA A 183 -8.04 16.36 -32.56
C ALA A 183 -7.49 16.83 -31.20
N ALA A 184 -7.18 15.89 -30.30
CA ALA A 184 -6.59 16.24 -29.00
C ALA A 184 -5.20 16.87 -29.14
N GLN A 185 -4.34 16.35 -30.03
CA GLN A 185 -3.02 16.95 -30.30
C GLN A 185 -3.14 18.36 -30.90
N ALA A 186 -4.10 18.59 -31.80
CA ALA A 186 -4.36 19.92 -32.34
C ALA A 186 -4.83 20.90 -31.25
N ALA A 187 -5.69 20.45 -30.33
CA ALA A 187 -6.14 21.25 -29.20
C ALA A 187 -4.98 21.59 -28.24
N VAL A 188 -4.13 20.63 -27.88
CA VAL A 188 -2.99 20.85 -26.96
C VAL A 188 -2.07 21.97 -27.45
N LYS A 189 -1.88 22.13 -28.76
CA LYS A 189 -1.07 23.23 -29.33
C LYS A 189 -1.60 24.62 -28.99
N THR A 190 -2.87 24.76 -28.61
CA THR A 190 -3.47 26.04 -28.24
C THR A 190 -3.51 26.26 -26.71
N ALA A 191 -3.08 25.27 -25.90
CA ALA A 191 -3.22 25.31 -24.43
C ALA A 191 -2.25 26.24 -23.69
N LYS A 192 -1.29 26.86 -24.40
CA LYS A 192 -0.17 27.60 -23.80
C LYS A 192 0.61 26.78 -22.75
N VAL A 193 0.76 25.47 -22.98
CA VAL A 193 1.67 24.60 -22.23
C VAL A 193 2.74 24.06 -23.16
N ASP A 194 3.85 23.60 -22.59
CA ASP A 194 4.88 22.88 -23.33
C ASP A 194 4.30 21.59 -23.96
N PRO A 195 4.26 21.46 -25.30
CA PRO A 195 3.75 20.26 -25.96
C PRO A 195 4.53 19.00 -25.61
N ASP A 196 5.83 19.11 -25.28
CA ASP A 196 6.65 17.96 -24.89
C ASP A 196 6.30 17.42 -23.51
N ALA A 197 5.63 18.24 -22.68
CA ALA A 197 5.11 17.83 -21.39
C ALA A 197 3.82 16.99 -21.52
N VAL A 198 3.26 16.85 -22.72
CA VAL A 198 1.98 16.18 -22.96
C VAL A 198 2.15 14.98 -23.89
N GLN A 199 1.52 13.86 -23.54
CA GLN A 199 1.44 12.68 -24.38
C GLN A 199 -0.03 12.35 -24.66
N VAL A 200 -0.41 12.30 -25.93
CA VAL A 200 -1.75 11.88 -26.33
C VAL A 200 -1.71 10.42 -26.76
N ILE A 201 -2.54 9.59 -26.15
CA ILE A 201 -2.61 8.14 -26.39
C ILE A 201 -4.03 7.78 -26.83
N ALA A 202 -4.13 6.97 -27.88
CA ALA A 202 -5.40 6.39 -28.30
C ALA A 202 -5.94 5.45 -27.21
N SER A 203 -7.19 5.63 -26.80
CA SER A 203 -7.84 4.80 -25.78
C SER A 203 -9.35 4.74 -25.99
N THR A 204 -9.95 3.61 -25.62
CA THR A 204 -11.39 3.37 -25.61
C THR A 204 -11.99 3.41 -24.21
N GLU A 205 -11.25 3.89 -23.21
CA GLU A 205 -11.77 4.04 -21.85
C GLU A 205 -12.95 5.01 -21.80
N ARG A 206 -14.06 4.53 -21.22
CA ARG A 206 -15.32 5.26 -21.06
C ARG A 206 -15.75 5.18 -19.59
N PRO A 207 -15.26 6.10 -18.74
CA PRO A 207 -15.65 6.17 -17.34
C PRO A 207 -17.18 6.30 -17.18
N ARG A 208 -17.75 5.46 -16.32
CA ARG A 208 -19.18 5.43 -15.94
C ARG A 208 -19.34 5.31 -14.43
N LEU A 209 -20.47 5.79 -13.92
CA LEU A 209 -20.88 5.56 -12.53
C LEU A 209 -21.24 4.08 -12.32
N LEU A 210 -20.83 3.50 -11.19
CA LEU A 210 -21.03 2.09 -10.88
C LEU A 210 -22.26 1.90 -9.95
N ARG A 211 -23.48 2.03 -10.48
CA ARG A 211 -24.76 1.81 -9.75
C ARG A 211 -25.26 0.34 -9.85
N ALA A 212 -25.82 -0.27 -8.80
CA ALA A 212 -26.23 -1.69 -8.79
C ALA A 212 -27.74 -1.99 -8.70
N HIS A 213 -28.06 -3.28 -8.94
CA HIS A 213 -29.28 -4.01 -8.54
C HIS A 213 -29.00 -4.99 -7.34
N ARG A 214 -30.05 -5.41 -6.60
CA ARG A 214 -30.03 -5.94 -5.20
C ARG A 214 -29.18 -7.19 -4.89
N LYS A 215 -28.59 -7.22 -3.67
CA LYS A 215 -28.42 -8.41 -2.77
C LYS A 215 -28.27 -7.98 -1.29
N ALA A 216 -28.68 -8.79 -0.32
CA ALA A 216 -28.64 -8.50 1.12
C ALA A 216 -27.64 -9.41 1.87
N HIS A 217 -27.04 -8.89 2.95
CA HIS A 217 -26.29 -9.63 3.97
C HIS A 217 -26.89 -9.32 5.36
N THR A 218 -26.35 -9.84 6.46
CA THR A 218 -26.88 -9.72 7.84
C THR A 218 -25.75 -9.38 8.82
N GLU A 219 -25.85 -8.28 9.59
CA GLU A 219 -25.18 -7.92 10.88
C GLU A 219 -25.19 -6.40 11.17
N THR A 220 -25.48 -5.95 12.40
CA THR A 220 -25.68 -4.50 12.72
C THR A 220 -24.42 -3.64 12.74
N ASP A 221 -23.21 -4.22 12.62
CA ASP A 221 -21.96 -3.47 12.48
C ASP A 221 -21.89 -2.78 11.10
N LEU A 222 -21.43 -1.53 11.08
CA LEU A 222 -21.23 -0.76 9.86
C LEU A 222 -19.76 -0.82 9.46
N VAL A 223 -19.47 -1.48 8.33
CA VAL A 223 -18.12 -1.66 7.81
C VAL A 223 -18.03 -1.23 6.34
N GLY A 224 -16.82 -0.86 5.91
CA GLY A 224 -16.53 -0.56 4.51
C GLY A 224 -16.91 -1.72 3.58
N GLY A 225 -17.46 -1.40 2.41
CA GLY A 225 -17.94 -2.35 1.42
C GLY A 225 -19.41 -2.75 1.54
N GLN A 226 -20.06 -2.54 2.70
CA GLN A 226 -21.47 -2.86 2.88
C GLN A 226 -22.38 -2.01 2.00
N ALA A 227 -23.53 -2.56 1.59
CA ALA A 227 -24.54 -1.82 0.84
C ALA A 227 -25.24 -0.78 1.71
N TYR A 228 -25.58 0.36 1.12
CA TYR A 228 -26.63 1.24 1.62
C TYR A 228 -27.45 1.79 0.44
N TYR A 229 -28.60 2.35 0.75
CA TYR A 229 -29.55 2.82 -0.25
C TYR A 229 -30.04 4.22 0.05
N VAL A 230 -30.24 4.98 -1.03
CA VAL A 230 -30.84 6.32 -1.01
C VAL A 230 -32.06 6.29 -1.93
N GLY A 231 -33.24 6.57 -1.36
CA GLY A 231 -34.50 6.43 -2.07
C GLY A 231 -34.76 5.01 -2.59
N ALA A 232 -35.59 4.88 -3.63
CA ALA A 232 -36.03 3.59 -4.14
C ALA A 232 -34.99 2.89 -5.05
N THR A 233 -34.14 3.66 -5.73
CA THR A 233 -33.36 3.17 -6.89
C THR A 233 -31.85 3.24 -6.71
N THR A 234 -31.34 4.06 -5.78
CA THR A 234 -29.89 4.23 -5.63
C THR A 234 -29.36 3.24 -4.60
N ARG A 235 -28.49 2.34 -5.05
CA ARG A 235 -27.65 1.48 -4.19
C ARG A 235 -26.20 1.90 -4.34
N CYS A 236 -25.55 2.14 -3.21
CA CYS A 236 -24.12 2.42 -3.12
C CYS A 236 -23.50 1.58 -2.00
N SER A 237 -22.21 1.78 -1.80
CA SER A 237 -21.43 1.07 -0.79
C SER A 237 -20.84 2.04 0.23
N VAL A 238 -20.78 1.61 1.48
CA VAL A 238 -20.06 2.30 2.56
C VAL A 238 -18.58 2.31 2.21
N GLY A 239 -17.92 3.47 2.31
CA GLY A 239 -16.49 3.61 2.05
C GLY A 239 -15.68 3.32 3.29
N PHE A 240 -15.58 4.30 4.19
CA PHE A 240 -14.86 4.16 5.45
C PHE A 240 -15.66 4.80 6.58
N SER A 241 -15.61 4.20 7.77
CA SER A 241 -16.15 4.80 8.98
C SER A 241 -15.31 5.99 9.40
N VAL A 242 -15.97 7.11 9.71
CA VAL A 242 -15.30 8.32 10.17
C VAL A 242 -16.12 8.98 11.29
N THR A 243 -15.51 9.92 11.99
CA THR A 243 -16.18 10.81 12.94
C THR A 243 -16.10 12.25 12.50
N LYS A 244 -17.08 13.03 12.92
CA LYS A 244 -17.03 14.49 12.97
C LYS A 244 -17.36 14.90 14.40
N ASP A 245 -16.36 15.36 15.14
CA ASP A 245 -16.43 15.49 16.60
C ASP A 245 -16.92 14.16 17.23
N THR A 246 -18.06 14.18 17.92
CA THR A 246 -18.71 13.00 18.51
C THR A 246 -19.65 12.27 17.54
N GLN A 247 -19.95 12.86 16.39
CA GLN A 247 -20.87 12.27 15.41
C GLN A 247 -20.20 11.15 14.64
N LYS A 248 -20.80 9.97 14.67
CA LYS A 248 -20.32 8.81 13.92
C LYS A 248 -20.99 8.73 12.55
N GLY A 249 -20.33 8.05 11.61
CA GLY A 249 -20.88 7.83 10.29
C GLY A 249 -19.90 7.19 9.32
N PHE A 250 -20.10 7.45 8.03
CA PHE A 250 -19.21 6.96 6.99
C PHE A 250 -19.11 7.91 5.79
N ILE A 251 -17.98 7.83 5.08
CA ILE A 251 -17.81 8.46 3.78
C ILE A 251 -18.25 7.53 2.66
N SER A 252 -18.75 8.11 1.56
CA SER A 252 -19.14 7.40 0.35
C SER A 252 -18.98 8.32 -0.88
N ALA A 253 -19.48 7.92 -2.05
CA ALA A 253 -19.44 8.75 -3.27
C ALA A 253 -20.50 9.85 -3.23
N GLY A 254 -20.24 10.98 -3.87
CA GLY A 254 -21.13 12.14 -3.91
C GLY A 254 -22.37 11.90 -4.77
N HIS A 255 -22.20 11.22 -5.90
CA HIS A 255 -23.30 10.91 -6.82
C HIS A 255 -24.35 9.92 -6.26
N CYS A 256 -24.14 9.39 -5.05
CA CYS A 256 -25.04 8.46 -4.37
C CYS A 256 -26.21 9.15 -3.66
N GLY A 257 -26.11 10.45 -3.35
CA GLY A 257 -27.17 11.18 -2.68
C GLY A 257 -26.83 12.65 -2.44
N THR A 258 -27.85 13.45 -2.16
CA THR A 258 -27.72 14.88 -1.86
C THR A 258 -27.89 15.15 -0.36
N PRO A 259 -27.40 16.29 0.18
CA PRO A 259 -27.63 16.65 1.58
C PRO A 259 -29.11 16.55 1.98
N GLY A 260 -29.39 16.00 3.15
CA GLY A 260 -30.74 15.73 3.65
C GLY A 260 -31.35 14.41 3.18
N SER A 261 -30.71 13.69 2.25
CA SER A 261 -31.19 12.37 1.83
C SER A 261 -31.10 11.36 2.98
N ALA A 262 -32.22 10.69 3.29
CA ALA A 262 -32.23 9.57 4.22
C ALA A 262 -31.55 8.34 3.61
N THR A 263 -30.77 7.62 4.42
CA THR A 263 -30.15 6.36 4.04
C THR A 263 -30.78 5.19 4.79
N VAL A 264 -30.92 4.07 4.09
CA VAL A 264 -31.22 2.77 4.71
C VAL A 264 -30.06 1.82 4.45
N GLY A 265 -29.69 1.04 5.46
CA GLY A 265 -28.54 0.15 5.36
C GLY A 265 -28.82 -1.11 4.55
N TYR A 266 -27.84 -2.02 4.51
CA TYR A 266 -27.93 -3.26 3.72
C TYR A 266 -29.16 -4.11 4.12
N ASN A 267 -29.61 -4.04 5.38
CA ASN A 267 -30.78 -4.73 5.96
C ASN A 267 -32.11 -3.97 5.77
N ARG A 268 -32.12 -2.88 4.99
CA ARG A 268 -33.28 -2.01 4.75
C ARG A 268 -33.83 -1.28 5.99
N ARG A 269 -33.10 -1.25 7.10
CA ARG A 269 -33.44 -0.41 8.26
C ARG A 269 -32.90 1.01 8.08
N PRO A 270 -33.55 2.03 8.67
CA PRO A 270 -33.01 3.39 8.74
C PRO A 270 -31.57 3.36 9.26
N GLN A 271 -30.68 4.07 8.58
CA GLN A 271 -29.25 4.08 8.89
C GLN A 271 -28.74 5.46 9.21
N GLY A 272 -29.13 6.47 8.44
CA GLY A 272 -28.55 7.79 8.61
C GLY A 272 -29.09 8.82 7.63
N THR A 273 -28.36 9.92 7.51
CA THR A 273 -28.70 11.03 6.62
C THR A 273 -27.43 11.62 6.03
N VAL A 274 -27.43 11.81 4.71
CA VAL A 274 -26.36 12.49 3.99
C VAL A 274 -26.24 13.93 4.51
N GLN A 275 -25.10 14.28 5.11
CA GLN A 275 -24.87 15.61 5.67
C GLN A 275 -24.26 16.54 4.62
N ALA A 276 -23.34 16.03 3.81
CA ALA A 276 -22.67 16.78 2.76
C ALA A 276 -22.39 15.86 1.56
N SER A 277 -22.43 16.44 0.35
CA SER A 277 -22.16 15.73 -0.90
C SER A 277 -21.65 16.71 -1.95
N THR A 278 -20.63 16.30 -2.70
CA THR A 278 -20.04 17.06 -3.81
C THR A 278 -19.99 16.16 -5.04
N PHE A 279 -20.71 16.55 -6.09
CA PHE A 279 -20.70 15.93 -7.42
C PHE A 279 -21.47 16.81 -8.44
N PRO A 280 -20.96 17.08 -9.67
CA PRO A 280 -19.64 16.74 -10.19
C PRO A 280 -18.54 17.67 -9.64
N GLY A 281 -17.36 17.70 -10.27
CA GLY A 281 -16.18 18.42 -9.80
C GLY A 281 -15.29 17.47 -9.00
N GLN A 282 -15.80 17.03 -7.85
CA GLN A 282 -15.29 15.90 -7.07
C GLN A 282 -16.43 14.87 -6.90
N ASP A 283 -16.19 13.73 -6.24
CA ASP A 283 -17.21 12.71 -6.05
C ASP A 283 -17.14 12.05 -4.67
N PHE A 284 -17.59 12.77 -3.65
CA PHE A 284 -17.66 12.25 -2.27
C PHE A 284 -18.81 12.83 -1.44
N SER A 285 -19.27 12.04 -0.48
CA SER A 285 -20.28 12.39 0.51
C SER A 285 -19.90 11.89 1.90
N TRP A 286 -20.53 12.47 2.93
CA TRP A 286 -20.48 12.01 4.30
C TRP A 286 -21.90 11.82 4.84
N VAL A 287 -22.12 10.67 5.47
CA VAL A 287 -23.40 10.26 6.04
C VAL A 287 -23.24 10.13 7.54
N LYS A 288 -23.99 10.93 8.30
CA LYS A 288 -24.14 10.75 9.75
C LYS A 288 -25.08 9.58 9.99
N VAL A 289 -24.68 8.63 10.83
CA VAL A 289 -25.51 7.46 11.17
C VAL A 289 -26.30 7.72 12.45
N ASN A 290 -27.41 6.99 12.61
CA ASN A 290 -28.16 6.96 13.86
C ASN A 290 -27.54 5.96 14.86
N ASP A 291 -28.11 5.88 16.06
CA ASP A 291 -27.55 5.09 17.16
C ASP A 291 -27.74 3.57 17.00
N ASP A 292 -28.55 3.13 16.02
CA ASP A 292 -28.78 1.70 15.73
C ASP A 292 -27.62 1.05 14.94
N TRP A 293 -26.69 1.87 14.44
CA TRP A 293 -25.55 1.42 13.64
C TRP A 293 -24.25 1.76 14.34
N ASN A 294 -23.33 0.81 14.33
CA ASN A 294 -22.04 0.95 14.97
C ASN A 294 -20.91 0.96 13.91
N PRO A 295 -20.42 2.14 13.49
CA PRO A 295 -19.26 2.25 12.60
C PRO A 295 -18.01 1.61 13.20
N ARG A 296 -17.31 0.82 12.39
CA ARG A 296 -16.07 0.13 12.76
C ARG A 296 -14.92 0.50 11.83
N PRO A 297 -13.68 0.54 12.31
CA PRO A 297 -12.48 0.75 11.47
C PRO A 297 -12.14 -0.53 10.67
N LEU A 298 -13.10 -1.01 9.88
CA LEU A 298 -13.05 -2.28 9.16
C LEU A 298 -13.56 -2.12 7.72
N VAL A 299 -13.01 -2.91 6.82
CA VAL A 299 -13.45 -3.08 5.43
C VAL A 299 -13.74 -4.56 5.18
N GLY A 300 -14.91 -4.91 4.64
CA GLY A 300 -15.24 -6.30 4.33
C GLY A 300 -14.43 -6.87 3.17
N ASN A 301 -14.12 -8.16 3.20
CA ASN A 301 -13.30 -8.84 2.18
C ASN A 301 -14.04 -9.99 1.42
N ASP A 302 -15.37 -10.04 1.48
CA ASP A 302 -16.26 -11.10 0.96
C ASP A 302 -16.14 -12.51 1.49
N SER A 303 -14.97 -12.96 1.93
CA SER A 303 -14.77 -14.30 2.49
C SER A 303 -15.31 -14.45 3.92
N GLY A 304 -16.22 -13.56 4.34
CA GLY A 304 -16.70 -13.44 5.72
C GLY A 304 -15.71 -12.79 6.68
N GLY A 305 -14.59 -12.25 6.17
CA GLY A 305 -13.58 -11.56 6.96
C GLY A 305 -13.61 -10.04 6.80
N THR A 306 -12.75 -9.38 7.55
CA THR A 306 -12.54 -7.93 7.48
C THR A 306 -11.05 -7.59 7.47
N VAL A 307 -10.73 -6.45 6.85
CA VAL A 307 -9.44 -5.79 6.90
C VAL A 307 -9.55 -4.61 7.84
N HIS A 308 -8.66 -4.52 8.81
CA HIS A 308 -8.58 -3.38 9.70
C HIS A 308 -8.01 -2.16 8.99
N VAL A 309 -8.58 -1.00 9.31
CA VAL A 309 -8.12 0.31 8.86
C VAL A 309 -7.22 0.89 9.93
N TYR A 310 -5.94 1.12 9.60
CA TYR A 310 -4.97 1.68 10.54
C TYR A 310 -4.56 3.11 10.22
N GLY A 311 -4.91 3.58 9.02
CA GLY A 311 -4.60 4.94 8.62
C GLY A 311 -5.00 5.19 7.19
N ALA A 312 -4.43 6.25 6.63
CA ALA A 312 -4.74 6.74 5.29
C ALA A 312 -3.47 6.99 4.45
N LYS A 313 -2.34 6.36 4.78
CA LYS A 313 -1.07 6.61 4.08
C LYS A 313 -1.23 6.34 2.58
N LYS A 314 -0.96 7.36 1.76
CA LYS A 314 -1.07 7.29 0.30
C LYS A 314 -0.11 6.25 -0.28
N ALA A 315 -0.65 5.27 -1.00
CA ALA A 315 0.14 4.23 -1.65
C ALA A 315 0.80 4.72 -2.95
N ILE A 316 1.96 4.15 -3.27
CA ILE A 316 2.82 4.53 -4.40
C ILE A 316 2.25 3.93 -5.70
N PRO A 317 2.34 4.61 -6.87
CA PRO A 317 2.02 3.98 -8.16
C PRO A 317 2.70 2.62 -8.33
N GLY A 318 1.95 1.61 -8.70
CA GLY A 318 2.37 0.22 -8.77
C GLY A 318 2.25 -0.55 -7.46
N ALA A 319 1.73 0.02 -6.37
CA ALA A 319 1.38 -0.70 -5.14
C ALA A 319 0.07 -1.48 -5.29
N SER A 320 -0.08 -2.56 -4.52
CA SER A 320 -1.29 -3.38 -4.46
C SER A 320 -2.41 -2.64 -3.75
N ALA A 321 -3.63 -2.73 -4.28
CA ALA A 321 -4.80 -2.19 -3.62
C ALA A 321 -6.04 -3.02 -3.95
N CYS A 322 -6.91 -3.18 -2.95
CA CYS A 322 -8.11 -4.00 -3.02
C CYS A 322 -9.35 -3.14 -2.84
N LEU A 323 -10.32 -3.36 -3.72
CA LEU A 323 -11.62 -2.74 -3.70
C LEU A 323 -12.57 -3.58 -2.86
N SER A 324 -13.35 -2.90 -2.02
CA SER A 324 -14.48 -3.46 -1.27
C SER A 324 -15.76 -2.70 -1.62
N GLY A 325 -16.77 -3.36 -2.18
CA GLY A 325 -18.05 -2.71 -2.49
C GLY A 325 -19.15 -3.67 -2.87
N SER A 326 -20.39 -3.38 -2.52
CA SER A 326 -21.55 -4.28 -2.53
C SER A 326 -22.14 -4.67 -3.90
N GLY A 327 -21.30 -4.89 -4.91
CA GLY A 327 -21.68 -5.32 -6.25
C GLY A 327 -22.31 -6.72 -6.28
N ALA A 328 -22.91 -7.08 -7.41
CA ALA A 328 -23.75 -8.28 -7.50
C ALA A 328 -23.00 -9.63 -7.54
N VAL A 329 -21.69 -9.62 -7.81
CA VAL A 329 -20.93 -10.85 -8.16
C VAL A 329 -19.69 -11.04 -7.29
N ILE A 330 -18.88 -10.00 -7.09
CA ILE A 330 -17.67 -10.00 -6.24
C ILE A 330 -17.50 -8.57 -5.70
N ASN A 331 -17.29 -8.45 -4.40
CA ASN A 331 -17.04 -7.20 -3.68
C ASN A 331 -15.57 -7.02 -3.29
N TRP A 332 -14.72 -8.06 -3.30
CA TRP A 332 -13.27 -7.99 -3.00
C TRP A 332 -12.41 -8.30 -4.23
N ARG A 333 -11.91 -7.24 -4.89
CA ARG A 333 -11.05 -7.33 -6.09
C ARG A 333 -9.78 -6.52 -5.89
N CYS A 334 -8.63 -7.16 -6.08
CA CYS A 334 -7.33 -6.52 -5.98
C CYS A 334 -6.78 -6.15 -7.36
N GLY A 335 -5.78 -5.28 -7.36
CA GLY A 335 -5.07 -4.81 -8.53
C GLY A 335 -3.95 -3.89 -8.09
N THR A 336 -3.53 -2.98 -8.97
CA THR A 336 -2.48 -2.02 -8.64
C THR A 336 -2.90 -0.59 -8.93
N ILE A 337 -2.43 0.33 -8.09
CA ILE A 337 -2.58 1.76 -8.33
C ILE A 337 -1.78 2.11 -9.59
N GLN A 338 -2.46 2.61 -10.61
CA GLN A 338 -1.83 2.96 -11.89
C GLN A 338 -1.32 4.39 -11.84
N GLN A 339 -2.20 5.32 -11.46
CA GLN A 339 -1.90 6.74 -11.39
C GLN A 339 -2.63 7.42 -10.24
N HIS A 340 -2.05 8.52 -9.78
CA HIS A 340 -2.71 9.54 -8.98
C HIS A 340 -3.03 10.75 -9.86
N ASP A 341 -3.85 11.65 -9.35
CA ASP A 341 -4.16 12.92 -10.01
C ASP A 341 -4.79 12.74 -11.41
N ALA A 342 -5.68 11.75 -11.56
CA ALA A 342 -6.45 11.53 -12.77
C ALA A 342 -7.73 12.39 -12.80
N ASP A 343 -8.01 13.04 -13.93
CA ASP A 343 -9.27 13.70 -14.21
C ASP A 343 -10.05 12.87 -15.22
N ILE A 344 -11.32 12.61 -14.93
CA ILE A 344 -12.22 11.87 -15.82
C ILE A 344 -13.43 12.71 -16.22
N THR A 345 -14.00 12.42 -17.38
CA THR A 345 -15.24 13.05 -17.83
C THR A 345 -16.38 12.05 -17.76
N TYR A 346 -17.35 12.29 -16.87
CA TYR A 346 -18.67 11.66 -16.91
C TYR A 346 -19.65 12.49 -17.76
N PRO A 347 -20.79 11.90 -18.17
CA PRO A 347 -21.88 12.68 -18.79
C PRO A 347 -22.35 13.87 -17.93
N GLN A 348 -22.25 13.75 -16.60
CA GLN A 348 -22.65 14.78 -15.64
C GLN A 348 -21.62 15.89 -15.47
N GLY A 349 -20.36 15.67 -15.86
CA GLY A 349 -19.28 16.63 -15.69
C GLY A 349 -17.92 15.98 -15.45
N VAL A 350 -16.89 16.82 -15.35
CA VAL A 350 -15.53 16.38 -15.03
C VAL A 350 -15.41 16.13 -13.53
N VAL A 351 -14.72 15.05 -13.15
CA VAL A 351 -14.31 14.76 -11.77
C VAL A 351 -12.79 14.71 -11.74
N LYS A 352 -12.16 15.44 -10.80
CA LYS A 352 -10.71 15.66 -10.78
C LYS A 352 -9.99 14.93 -9.65
N HIS A 353 -8.67 14.81 -9.79
CA HIS A 353 -7.73 14.33 -8.76
C HIS A 353 -7.93 12.89 -8.27
N LEU A 354 -8.54 12.04 -9.09
CA LEU A 354 -8.83 10.66 -8.77
C LEU A 354 -7.57 9.78 -8.77
N ILE A 355 -7.63 8.69 -8.01
CA ILE A 355 -6.72 7.55 -8.16
C ILE A 355 -7.29 6.65 -9.26
N ARG A 356 -6.45 6.26 -10.22
CA ARG A 356 -6.78 5.26 -11.25
C ARG A 356 -6.13 3.93 -10.86
N THR A 357 -6.91 2.86 -10.75
CA THR A 357 -6.45 1.52 -10.35
C THR A 357 -6.89 0.46 -11.35
N SER A 358 -6.10 -0.60 -11.50
CA SER A 358 -6.49 -1.80 -12.26
C SER A 358 -7.36 -2.76 -11.45
N ALA A 359 -7.53 -2.51 -10.14
CA ALA A 359 -8.51 -3.25 -9.36
C ALA A 359 -9.89 -3.02 -9.97
N CYS A 360 -10.58 -4.10 -10.34
CA CYS A 360 -11.81 -3.98 -11.11
C CYS A 360 -13.03 -3.71 -10.23
N GLY A 361 -13.75 -2.63 -10.55
CA GLY A 361 -15.03 -2.27 -9.96
C GLY A 361 -16.19 -2.63 -10.90
N ILE A 362 -17.24 -3.21 -10.33
CA ILE A 362 -18.50 -3.53 -11.02
C ILE A 362 -19.61 -2.57 -10.61
N PRO A 363 -20.70 -2.46 -11.42
CA PRO A 363 -21.88 -1.71 -11.03
C PRO A 363 -22.38 -2.10 -9.64
N GLY A 364 -22.54 -1.10 -8.77
CA GLY A 364 -22.85 -1.20 -7.34
C GLY A 364 -21.74 -0.86 -6.39
N ASN A 365 -20.50 -0.86 -6.87
CA ASN A 365 -19.36 -0.58 -6.04
C ASN A 365 -19.20 0.91 -5.72
N SER A 366 -19.93 1.83 -6.38
CA SER A 366 -19.90 3.26 -6.08
C SER A 366 -19.96 3.54 -4.58
N GLY A 367 -19.01 4.34 -4.09
CA GLY A 367 -18.82 4.67 -2.69
C GLY A 367 -18.01 3.67 -1.87
N GLY A 368 -17.75 2.47 -2.38
CA GLY A 368 -17.01 1.41 -1.71
C GLY A 368 -15.54 1.76 -1.48
N SER A 369 -14.88 1.02 -0.59
CA SER A 369 -13.51 1.26 -0.14
C SER A 369 -12.49 0.85 -1.19
N LEU A 370 -11.42 1.64 -1.37
CA LEU A 370 -10.12 1.15 -1.85
C LEU A 370 -9.14 1.16 -0.67
N ILE A 371 -8.54 0.01 -0.35
CA ILE A 371 -7.55 -0.13 0.72
C ILE A 371 -6.26 -0.76 0.18
N SER A 372 -5.10 -0.27 0.62
CA SER A 372 -3.78 -0.81 0.29
C SER A 372 -3.11 -1.30 1.57
N ILE A 373 -2.83 -2.60 1.67
CA ILE A 373 -2.42 -3.29 2.90
C ILE A 373 -3.46 -3.09 4.00
N ASN A 374 -3.37 -1.99 4.74
CA ASN A 374 -4.27 -1.61 5.81
C ASN A 374 -4.51 -0.08 5.87
N GLN A 375 -4.11 0.62 4.81
CA GLN A 375 -4.20 2.06 4.65
C GLN A 375 -5.34 2.40 3.69
N ALA A 376 -6.33 3.14 4.17
CA ALA A 376 -7.43 3.62 3.37
C ALA A 376 -6.91 4.55 2.25
N GLN A 377 -7.34 4.32 1.01
CA GLN A 377 -6.91 5.10 -0.15
C GLN A 377 -8.01 6.03 -0.66
N GLY A 378 -9.27 5.62 -0.55
CA GLY A 378 -10.41 6.44 -1.01
C GLY A 378 -11.67 5.66 -1.32
N VAL A 379 -12.68 6.34 -1.84
CA VAL A 379 -13.98 5.75 -2.20
C VAL A 379 -14.19 5.66 -3.71
N ILE A 380 -14.87 4.62 -4.17
CA ILE A 380 -15.09 4.36 -5.60
C ILE A 380 -16.02 5.43 -6.20
N SER A 381 -15.53 6.17 -7.19
CA SER A 381 -16.33 7.12 -7.98
C SER A 381 -16.99 6.41 -9.17
N GLY A 382 -16.21 5.63 -9.92
CA GLY A 382 -16.74 4.83 -11.03
C GLY A 382 -15.67 4.00 -11.72
N GLY A 383 -15.96 3.50 -12.92
CA GLY A 383 -15.05 2.60 -13.64
C GLY A 383 -15.23 2.62 -15.15
N SER A 384 -14.32 1.96 -15.85
CA SER A 384 -14.31 1.80 -17.30
C SER A 384 -13.92 0.37 -17.66
N GLY A 385 -14.57 -0.20 -18.68
CA GLY A 385 -14.42 -1.61 -19.04
C GLY A 385 -15.25 -2.56 -18.16
N ASP A 386 -15.05 -3.85 -18.38
CA ASP A 386 -15.66 -4.97 -17.64
C ASP A 386 -14.57 -5.81 -16.99
N CYS A 387 -14.88 -6.54 -15.91
CA CYS A 387 -13.86 -7.26 -15.13
C CYS A 387 -13.28 -8.52 -15.76
N ASP A 388 -13.88 -8.99 -16.87
CA ASP A 388 -13.34 -10.06 -17.70
C ASP A 388 -12.38 -9.51 -18.78
N LEU A 389 -12.34 -8.18 -18.92
CA LEU A 389 -11.45 -7.44 -19.80
C LEU A 389 -10.55 -6.53 -18.93
N ALA A 390 -9.50 -5.95 -19.51
CA ALA A 390 -8.69 -4.97 -18.79
C ALA A 390 -9.54 -3.72 -18.47
N GLY A 391 -10.04 -3.63 -17.23
CA GLY A 391 -10.83 -2.51 -16.72
C GLY A 391 -10.06 -1.61 -15.76
N PHE A 392 -10.54 -0.39 -15.58
CA PHE A 392 -9.98 0.59 -14.63
C PHE A 392 -11.08 1.13 -13.73
N THR A 393 -10.73 1.33 -12.45
CA THR A 393 -11.61 1.97 -11.48
C THR A 393 -10.99 3.29 -11.02
N TYR A 394 -11.86 4.26 -10.77
CA TYR A 394 -11.52 5.62 -10.37
C TYR A 394 -12.00 5.87 -8.95
N ILE A 395 -11.09 6.34 -8.10
CA ILE A 395 -11.30 6.46 -6.66
C ILE A 395 -11.08 7.90 -6.22
N GLN A 396 -12.03 8.47 -5.51
CA GLN A 396 -11.86 9.75 -4.85
C GLN A 396 -10.91 9.59 -3.65
N PRO A 397 -9.75 10.28 -3.61
CA PRO A 397 -8.75 10.09 -2.57
C PRO A 397 -9.27 10.44 -1.17
N ILE A 398 -8.96 9.60 -0.18
CA ILE A 398 -9.49 9.75 1.18
C ILE A 398 -9.12 11.10 1.83
N HIS A 399 -7.87 11.54 1.70
CA HIS A 399 -7.39 12.77 2.37
C HIS A 399 -8.16 14.01 1.93
N GLU A 400 -8.61 14.04 0.69
CA GLU A 400 -9.39 15.15 0.17
C GLU A 400 -10.77 15.20 0.84
N ILE A 401 -11.42 14.05 0.99
CA ILE A 401 -12.74 13.91 1.63
C ILE A 401 -12.65 14.32 3.10
N LEU A 402 -11.64 13.80 3.82
CA LEU A 402 -11.42 14.10 5.22
C LEU A 402 -11.19 15.60 5.44
N SER A 403 -10.37 16.23 4.59
CA SER A 403 -10.08 17.67 4.70
C SER A 403 -11.29 18.53 4.32
N ALA A 404 -12.02 18.17 3.26
CA ALA A 404 -13.14 18.97 2.76
C ALA A 404 -14.31 19.04 3.75
N TYR A 405 -14.52 17.98 4.55
CA TYR A 405 -15.63 17.90 5.50
C TYR A 405 -15.22 17.93 6.96
N ASP A 406 -13.93 18.10 7.25
CA ASP A 406 -13.36 18.09 8.61
C ASP A 406 -13.73 16.81 9.36
N LEU A 407 -13.33 15.68 8.78
CA LEU A 407 -13.64 14.33 9.28
C LEU A 407 -12.37 13.65 9.78
N THR A 408 -12.51 12.92 10.88
CA THR A 408 -11.45 12.04 11.40
C THR A 408 -11.74 10.60 10.97
N LEU A 409 -10.80 9.98 10.25
CA LEU A 409 -10.90 8.56 9.91
C LEU A 409 -10.95 7.73 11.20
N MET A 410 -11.94 6.84 11.33
CA MET A 410 -11.87 5.82 12.37
C MET A 410 -10.78 4.83 12.01
N VAL A 411 -9.81 4.70 12.90
CA VAL A 411 -8.73 3.72 12.81
C VAL A 411 -8.86 2.74 13.97
N ASN A 412 -8.29 1.56 13.80
CA ASN A 412 -8.17 0.62 14.90
C ASN A 412 -6.95 1.01 15.73
N ASP A 413 -7.15 1.35 17.01
CA ASP A 413 -6.10 1.86 17.92
C ASP A 413 -5.06 0.79 18.32
N VAL A 414 -5.21 -0.43 17.79
CA VAL A 414 -4.28 -1.56 17.95
C VAL A 414 -3.72 -1.93 16.58
N GLU A 415 -2.79 -1.12 16.06
CA GLU A 415 -1.99 -1.53 14.90
C GLU A 415 -1.31 -2.89 15.16
N PRO A 416 -1.27 -3.83 14.19
CA PRO A 416 -0.09 -4.65 14.02
C PRO A 416 1.00 -3.66 13.63
N ILE A 417 1.75 -3.22 14.63
CA ILE A 417 2.86 -2.31 14.48
C ILE A 417 3.90 -3.04 13.63
N ALA A 418 4.00 -2.64 12.37
CA ALA A 418 5.11 -2.93 11.47
C ALA A 418 5.03 -1.93 10.29
N THR A 419 5.12 -0.64 10.58
CA THR A 419 5.55 0.31 9.55
C THR A 419 6.84 0.97 9.99
N ALA A 420 7.96 0.43 9.52
CA ALA A 420 9.12 1.17 9.01
C ALA A 420 10.51 0.64 9.40
N GLY A 421 10.68 -0.56 9.98
CA GLY A 421 12.01 -0.92 10.49
C GLY A 421 12.52 0.12 11.51
N THR A 422 11.57 0.84 12.14
CA THR A 422 11.81 1.80 13.21
C THR A 422 10.71 1.67 14.26
N CYS A 423 11.09 1.71 15.52
CA CYS A 423 10.30 1.73 16.74
C CYS A 423 9.61 3.07 17.03
N GLN A 424 9.79 4.11 16.21
CA GLN A 424 9.26 5.45 16.48
C GLN A 424 7.71 5.55 16.56
N ALA A 425 7.00 4.52 16.10
CA ALA A 425 5.53 4.46 16.13
C ALA A 425 4.95 3.96 17.46
N TYR A 426 5.78 3.53 18.42
CA TYR A 426 5.31 2.98 19.70
C TYR A 426 4.97 4.09 20.71
N ARG A 427 4.00 3.80 21.59
CA ARG A 427 3.55 4.73 22.64
C ARG A 427 4.66 5.07 23.64
N THR A 428 5.51 4.10 23.95
CA THR A 428 6.68 4.29 24.81
C THR A 428 7.94 4.07 24.00
N ILE A 429 8.81 5.08 23.97
CA ILE A 429 10.12 5.04 23.30
C ILE A 429 11.22 5.22 24.33
N ILE A 430 12.19 4.31 24.32
CA ILE A 430 13.36 4.34 25.18
C ILE A 430 14.61 4.26 24.33
N ASN A 431 15.49 5.25 24.47
CA ASN A 431 16.82 5.23 23.88
C ASN A 431 17.84 4.78 24.92
N GLY A 432 18.81 3.97 24.50
CA GLY A 432 19.89 3.50 25.35
C GLY A 432 21.17 3.25 24.56
N THR A 433 22.21 2.79 25.25
CA THR A 433 23.47 2.36 24.66
C THR A 433 23.96 1.16 25.45
N LEU A 434 24.31 0.09 24.75
CA LEU A 434 24.81 -1.15 25.36
C LEU A 434 26.10 -1.60 24.65
N LYS A 435 26.94 -2.29 25.41
CA LYS A 435 28.11 -3.03 24.91
C LYS A 435 27.95 -4.49 25.29
N SER A 436 28.08 -5.42 24.35
CA SER A 436 28.01 -6.85 24.66
C SER A 436 29.01 -7.24 25.77
N PRO A 437 28.61 -8.06 26.77
CA PRO A 437 27.31 -8.75 26.92
C PRO A 437 26.34 -8.04 27.90
N GLN A 438 26.25 -6.70 27.86
CA GLN A 438 25.33 -5.95 28.73
C GLN A 438 23.88 -6.10 28.32
N PHE A 439 22.97 -5.84 29.26
CA PHE A 439 21.54 -5.82 29.04
C PHE A 439 20.85 -4.70 29.83
N ALA A 440 19.62 -4.39 29.44
CA ALA A 440 18.76 -3.43 30.13
C ALA A 440 17.31 -3.92 30.21
N TYR A 441 16.66 -3.72 31.35
CA TYR A 441 15.23 -3.97 31.53
C TYR A 441 14.41 -2.71 31.27
N GLN A 442 13.24 -2.87 30.65
CA GLN A 442 12.22 -1.83 30.56
C GLN A 442 10.85 -2.31 31.05
N PRO A 443 10.15 -1.48 31.86
CA PRO A 443 10.59 -0.19 32.39
C PRO A 443 11.72 -0.32 33.43
N ARG A 444 12.71 0.60 33.42
CA ARG A 444 13.96 0.56 34.23
C ARG A 444 13.77 0.00 35.66
N ASN A 445 14.20 -1.25 35.87
CA ASN A 445 14.17 -2.01 37.13
C ASN A 445 12.80 -2.22 37.79
N ARG A 446 11.73 -2.24 37.01
CA ARG A 446 10.38 -2.63 37.47
C ARG A 446 9.75 -3.62 36.47
N TYR A 447 8.44 -3.50 36.31
CA TYR A 447 7.58 -4.23 35.41
C TYR A 447 6.33 -3.37 35.19
N TYR A 448 5.52 -3.72 34.19
CA TYR A 448 4.17 -3.19 34.05
C TYR A 448 3.16 -4.32 34.27
N HIS A 449 2.00 -3.97 34.83
CA HIS A 449 0.95 -4.92 35.15
C HIS A 449 -0.17 -4.88 34.10
N THR A 450 -0.68 -6.04 33.70
CA THR A 450 -1.94 -6.18 32.97
C THR A 450 -2.95 -7.01 33.75
N ALA A 451 -4.17 -6.51 33.91
CA ALA A 451 -5.26 -7.20 34.61
C ALA A 451 -6.15 -8.03 33.68
N VAL A 452 -5.92 -7.97 32.36
CA VAL A 452 -6.72 -8.67 31.33
C VAL A 452 -5.81 -9.40 30.35
N ASN A 453 -6.38 -10.33 29.58
CA ASN A 453 -5.69 -10.88 28.42
C ASN A 453 -5.42 -9.74 27.44
N ALA A 454 -4.16 -9.57 27.03
CA ALA A 454 -3.76 -8.45 26.18
C ALA A 454 -2.64 -8.84 25.23
N ASP A 455 -2.58 -8.17 24.09
CA ASP A 455 -1.43 -8.24 23.19
C ASP A 455 -0.31 -7.33 23.71
N HIS A 456 0.90 -7.87 23.79
CA HIS A 456 2.13 -7.19 24.10
C HIS A 456 2.95 -7.02 22.82
N TYR A 457 3.47 -5.81 22.61
CA TYR A 457 4.22 -5.45 21.41
C TYR A 457 5.53 -4.79 21.79
N GLY A 458 6.63 -5.25 21.20
CA GLY A 458 7.95 -4.65 21.35
C GLY A 458 8.65 -4.53 20.01
N CYS A 459 9.51 -3.53 19.91
CA CYS A 459 10.39 -3.29 18.79
C CYS A 459 11.75 -2.84 19.32
N LEU A 460 12.83 -3.25 18.68
CA LEU A 460 14.17 -2.83 19.01
C LEU A 460 14.95 -2.47 17.75
N GLU A 461 15.41 -1.23 17.64
CA GLU A 461 16.37 -0.78 16.63
C GLU A 461 17.77 -0.73 17.24
N SER A 462 18.78 -1.13 16.46
CA SER A 462 20.19 -0.90 16.73
C SER A 462 20.93 -0.44 15.46
N ASN A 463 22.20 -0.06 15.58
CA ASN A 463 22.99 0.31 14.41
C ASN A 463 23.47 -0.95 13.65
N PRO A 464 23.67 -0.87 12.32
CA PRO A 464 24.35 -1.94 11.59
C PRO A 464 25.73 -2.24 12.20
N GLY A 465 26.00 -3.52 12.49
CA GLY A 465 27.24 -3.97 13.14
C GLY A 465 27.14 -4.22 14.64
N SER A 466 25.97 -3.98 15.26
CA SER A 466 25.57 -4.52 16.56
C SER A 466 24.44 -5.53 16.41
N ASP A 467 24.40 -6.51 17.29
CA ASP A 467 23.40 -7.57 17.33
C ASP A 467 22.73 -7.57 18.71
N PHE A 468 21.55 -6.97 18.79
CA PHE A 468 20.83 -6.77 20.05
C PHE A 468 19.51 -7.52 20.00
N ASP A 469 19.26 -8.33 21.03
CA ASP A 469 18.10 -9.20 21.14
C ASP A 469 17.04 -8.57 22.06
N LEU A 470 15.76 -8.82 21.75
CA LEU A 470 14.62 -8.36 22.52
C LEU A 470 13.85 -9.54 23.12
N TYR A 471 13.66 -9.51 24.44
CA TYR A 471 12.88 -10.50 25.16
C TYR A 471 11.71 -9.85 25.90
N LEU A 472 10.56 -10.52 25.92
CA LEU A 472 9.47 -10.22 26.83
C LEU A 472 9.45 -11.28 27.93
N GLN A 473 9.46 -10.83 29.18
CA GLN A 473 9.41 -11.69 30.36
C GLN A 473 8.12 -11.48 31.13
N LYS A 474 7.56 -12.57 31.65
CA LYS A 474 6.41 -12.58 32.57
C LYS A 474 6.86 -13.07 33.94
N GLN A 475 6.37 -12.44 35.01
CA GLN A 475 6.61 -12.91 36.36
C GLN A 475 5.85 -14.21 36.63
N SER A 476 6.56 -15.21 37.17
CA SER A 476 6.03 -16.49 37.59
C SER A 476 6.60 -16.84 38.97
N GLY A 477 5.83 -16.60 40.03
CA GLY A 477 6.34 -16.66 41.40
C GLY A 477 7.36 -15.56 41.70
N SER A 478 8.53 -15.92 42.20
CA SER A 478 9.66 -14.98 42.40
C SER A 478 10.50 -14.76 41.13
N ASP A 479 10.28 -15.56 40.08
CA ASP A 479 11.14 -15.60 38.90
C ASP A 479 10.53 -14.88 37.71
N TRP A 480 11.39 -14.46 36.77
CA TRP A 480 11.01 -13.88 35.50
C TRP A 480 11.27 -14.88 34.38
N VAL A 481 10.21 -15.29 33.68
CA VAL A 481 10.27 -16.27 32.59
C VAL A 481 10.12 -15.56 31.26
N THR A 482 11.02 -15.80 30.31
CA THR A 482 10.86 -15.32 28.93
C THR A 482 9.66 -16.00 28.28
N VAL A 483 8.69 -15.21 27.85
CA VAL A 483 7.45 -15.67 27.22
C VAL A 483 7.39 -15.40 25.72
N ALA A 484 8.26 -14.50 25.24
CA ALA A 484 8.52 -14.28 23.81
C ALA A 484 9.91 -13.68 23.63
N SER A 485 10.49 -13.87 22.45
CA SER A 485 11.79 -13.33 22.07
C SER A 485 11.85 -12.96 20.59
N ALA A 486 12.76 -12.07 20.25
CA ALA A 486 13.19 -11.71 18.90
C ALA A 486 14.72 -11.58 18.95
N GLU A 487 15.39 -12.51 18.27
CA GLU A 487 16.82 -12.81 18.44
C GLU A 487 17.51 -12.91 17.07
N SER A 488 17.06 -12.08 16.12
CA SER A 488 17.64 -12.08 14.78
C SER A 488 18.94 -11.27 14.77
N SER A 489 19.83 -11.56 13.82
CA SER A 489 21.06 -10.76 13.63
C SER A 489 20.81 -9.41 12.94
N ASN A 490 19.55 -9.02 12.77
CA ASN A 490 19.20 -7.78 12.10
C ASN A 490 19.32 -6.61 13.09
N PRO A 491 19.60 -5.39 12.59
CA PRO A 491 19.58 -4.19 13.41
C PRO A 491 18.15 -3.79 13.84
N PHE A 492 17.16 -4.66 13.64
CA PHE A 492 15.76 -4.40 13.89
C PHE A 492 15.04 -5.68 14.30
N GLU A 493 14.57 -5.71 15.54
CA GLU A 493 13.79 -6.81 16.11
C GLU A 493 12.34 -6.38 16.36
N GLU A 494 11.40 -7.30 16.14
CA GLU A 494 9.99 -7.11 16.48
C GLU A 494 9.46 -8.32 17.26
N LEU A 495 8.66 -8.03 18.28
CA LEU A 495 8.07 -9.03 19.15
C LEU A 495 6.58 -8.76 19.32
N ARG A 496 5.78 -9.82 19.19
CA ARG A 496 4.36 -9.84 19.55
C ARG A 496 4.05 -11.05 20.42
N TYR A 497 3.32 -10.83 21.50
CA TYR A 497 2.91 -11.90 22.40
C TYR A 497 1.52 -11.65 22.97
N LYS A 498 0.64 -12.65 22.91
CA LYS A 498 -0.67 -12.58 23.54
C LYS A 498 -0.58 -13.11 24.97
N GLY A 499 -0.54 -12.20 25.93
CA GLY A 499 -0.33 -12.50 27.35
C GLY A 499 -1.63 -12.59 28.15
N THR A 500 -1.59 -13.38 29.21
CA THR A 500 -2.62 -13.44 30.26
C THR A 500 -2.36 -12.39 31.35
N PRO A 501 -3.31 -12.11 32.27
CA PRO A 501 -3.07 -11.19 33.38
C PRO A 501 -1.77 -11.51 34.15
N GLY A 502 -1.08 -10.47 34.61
CA GLY A 502 0.16 -10.57 35.36
C GLY A 502 1.14 -9.44 35.08
N ASP A 503 2.35 -9.59 35.62
CA ASP A 503 3.43 -8.61 35.52
C ASP A 503 4.41 -8.97 34.41
N TYR A 504 4.78 -7.99 33.60
CA TYR A 504 5.62 -8.13 32.41
C TYR A 504 6.75 -7.11 32.38
N ARG A 505 7.88 -7.48 31.77
CA ARG A 505 8.99 -6.56 31.47
C ARG A 505 9.68 -6.93 30.17
N TYR A 506 10.24 -5.94 29.49
CA TYR A 506 11.11 -6.13 28.34
C TYR A 506 12.57 -6.22 28.80
N LEU A 507 13.36 -7.03 28.12
CA LEU A 507 14.80 -7.18 28.30
C LEU A 507 15.45 -6.96 26.94
N VAL A 508 16.33 -5.97 26.84
CA VAL A 508 17.19 -5.73 25.69
C VAL A 508 18.57 -6.28 26.04
N LEU A 509 19.10 -7.20 25.25
CA LEU A 509 20.40 -7.83 25.45
C LEU A 509 21.32 -7.47 24.28
N ALA A 510 22.53 -7.00 24.55
CA ALA A 510 23.55 -6.86 23.52
C ALA A 510 24.24 -8.20 23.29
N SER A 511 23.75 -8.99 22.32
CA SER A 511 24.31 -10.28 21.92
C SER A 511 25.74 -10.11 21.41
N SER A 512 25.96 -9.16 20.48
CA SER A 512 27.30 -8.78 20.01
C SER A 512 27.40 -7.29 19.64
N GLY A 513 28.63 -6.77 19.61
CA GLY A 513 28.90 -5.38 19.24
C GLY A 513 28.67 -4.35 20.36
N THR A 514 28.66 -3.07 19.98
CA THR A 514 28.44 -1.93 20.89
C THR A 514 27.75 -0.83 20.11
N GLY A 515 26.73 -0.21 20.70
CA GLY A 515 26.02 0.85 20.01
C GLY A 515 24.79 1.36 20.75
N PRO A 516 24.23 2.47 20.25
CA PRO A 516 22.92 2.93 20.69
C PRO A 516 21.82 1.98 20.24
N TYR A 517 20.71 1.99 20.97
CA TYR A 517 19.47 1.30 20.59
C TYR A 517 18.24 2.15 20.87
N THR A 518 17.17 1.89 20.12
CA THR A 518 15.83 2.43 20.36
C THR A 518 14.89 1.27 20.65
N LEU A 519 14.28 1.22 21.83
CA LEU A 519 13.22 0.27 22.16
C LEU A 519 11.87 0.99 22.13
N GLY A 520 10.96 0.49 21.30
CA GLY A 520 9.54 0.89 21.29
C GLY A 520 8.68 -0.21 21.89
N TYR A 521 7.78 0.13 22.82
CA TYR A 521 6.80 -0.83 23.33
C TYR A 521 5.49 -0.16 23.74
N THR A 522 4.43 -0.95 23.84
CA THR A 522 3.11 -0.47 24.28
C THR A 522 2.77 -1.06 25.64
N GLU A 523 2.67 -0.21 26.66
CA GLU A 523 2.11 -0.59 27.95
C GLU A 523 0.58 -0.66 27.83
N VAL A 524 0.01 -1.83 28.09
CA VAL A 524 -1.43 -2.02 28.18
C VAL A 524 -1.89 -1.41 29.52
N LYS A 525 -2.19 -0.11 29.51
CA LYS A 525 -2.79 0.59 30.65
C LYS A 525 -4.31 0.60 30.51
N GLN A 526 -5.02 0.28 31.59
CA GLN A 526 -6.47 0.38 31.64
C GLN A 526 -6.94 1.80 31.30
N SER A 527 -7.98 1.90 30.48
CA SER A 527 -8.77 3.13 30.37
C SER A 527 -9.59 3.29 31.65
N GLY A 528 -9.07 4.08 32.59
CA GLY A 528 -9.82 4.74 33.66
C GLY A 528 -10.39 3.87 34.79
N SER A 529 -9.71 3.87 35.94
CA SER A 529 -10.38 3.99 37.23
C SER A 529 -9.88 5.27 37.91
N GLY A 530 -10.70 6.31 37.88
CA GLY A 530 -10.58 7.37 38.87
C GLY A 530 -10.99 6.80 40.23
N GLY A 531 -10.16 6.96 41.26
CA GLY A 531 -10.49 6.46 42.59
C GLY A 531 -9.39 6.67 43.63
N GLY A 532 -9.33 7.87 44.20
CA GLY A 532 -9.09 8.14 45.63
C GLY A 532 -7.75 7.76 46.28
N SER A 533 -6.99 8.77 46.68
CA SER A 533 -6.15 8.68 47.88
C SER A 533 -7.02 8.49 49.12
N PRO A 534 -6.71 7.57 50.04
CA PRO A 534 -7.26 7.58 51.40
C PRO A 534 -6.35 8.39 52.35
N PRO A 535 -6.91 8.86 53.48
CA PRO A 535 -6.35 9.94 54.31
C PRO A 535 -5.05 9.58 55.05
#